data_AF-A0A842KC92-F1
#
_entry.id   AF-A0A842KC92-F1
#
_cell.length_a   1.000
_cell.length_b   1.000
_cell.length_c   1.000
_cell.angle_alpha   90.00
_cell.angle_beta   90.00
_cell.angle_gamma   90.00
#
_symmetry.space_group_name_H-M   'P 1'
#
loop_
_entity.id
_entity.type
_entity.pdbx_description
1 polymer ?
#
loop_
_entity_poly.entity_id
_entity_poly.type
_entity_poly.pdbx_seq_one_letter_code
_entity_poly.pdbx_strand_id
1 'polypeptide(L)'
;MLIVVDANRIFSALLSKGKAFDIFLLNYILRKFDFIAPEYLFYEIGKHVGEIAKRSKLSKEELGQIFEFMRQQITIIPFKEFVEYREKAKEIAPHNKDIPYFALALSLNAGIWSDEKVFKKQNKVKIFSTEELKKILYE
;
A
#
# COMPACT_ATOMS: atom_id res chain seq x y z
N MET A 1 14.16 0.21 3.19
CA MET A 1 13.85 -0.05 1.75
C MET A 1 12.52 0.62 1.43
N LEU A 2 12.44 1.43 0.39
CA LEU A 2 11.20 2.14 0.02
C LEU A 2 10.18 1.19 -0.61
N ILE A 3 8.97 1.19 -0.03
CA ILE A 3 7.85 0.37 -0.47
C ILE A 3 6.59 1.22 -0.57
N VAL A 4 6.05 1.33 -1.77
CA VAL A 4 4.74 1.92 -2.04
C VAL A 4 3.65 0.95 -1.58
N VAL A 5 2.81 1.38 -0.65
CA VAL A 5 1.71 0.59 -0.12
C VAL A 5 0.46 0.79 -0.98
N ASP A 6 -0.05 -0.29 -1.58
CA ASP A 6 -1.36 -0.33 -2.25
C ASP A 6 -2.51 -0.21 -1.23
N ALA A 7 -3.55 0.58 -1.53
CA ALA A 7 -4.76 0.70 -0.71
C ALA A 7 -5.36 -0.66 -0.32
N ASN A 8 -5.31 -1.65 -1.22
CA ASN A 8 -5.82 -2.98 -0.94
C ASN A 8 -5.11 -3.67 0.24
N ARG A 9 -3.86 -3.31 0.54
CA ARG A 9 -3.14 -3.82 1.71
C ARG A 9 -3.72 -3.27 3.00
N ILE A 10 -4.05 -1.98 3.01
CA ILE A 10 -4.73 -1.32 4.11
C ILE A 10 -6.13 -1.90 4.30
N PHE A 11 -6.90 -2.08 3.23
CA PHE A 11 -8.21 -2.73 3.30
C PHE A 11 -8.14 -4.14 3.87
N SER A 12 -7.19 -4.96 3.39
CA SER A 12 -7.00 -6.31 3.89
C SER A 12 -6.68 -6.34 5.38
N ALA A 13 -5.83 -5.42 5.86
CA ALA A 13 -5.51 -5.28 7.28
C ALA A 13 -6.73 -4.88 8.12
N LEU A 14 -7.54 -3.92 7.65
CA LEU A 14 -8.74 -3.42 8.34
C LEU A 14 -9.90 -4.42 8.36
N LEU A 15 -9.97 -5.38 7.43
CA LEU A 15 -11.05 -6.36 7.41
C LEU A 15 -10.91 -7.43 8.51
N SER A 16 -9.69 -7.84 8.85
CA SER A 16 -9.49 -9.02 9.71
C SER A 16 -8.21 -9.06 10.55
N LYS A 17 -7.38 -8.02 10.60
CA LYS A 17 -6.02 -8.09 11.20
C LYS A 17 -5.21 -9.27 10.64
N GLY A 18 -5.36 -9.55 9.34
CA GLY A 18 -4.69 -10.67 8.68
C GLY A 18 -3.23 -10.40 8.36
N LYS A 19 -2.67 -11.18 7.43
CA LYS A 19 -1.25 -11.12 7.05
C LYS A 19 -0.73 -9.72 6.70
N ALA A 20 -1.56 -8.86 6.10
CA ALA A 20 -1.17 -7.49 5.81
C ALA A 20 -0.92 -6.67 7.09
N PHE A 21 -1.76 -6.84 8.11
CA PHE A 21 -1.55 -6.23 9.42
C PHE A 21 -0.26 -6.74 10.07
N ASP A 22 0.04 -8.04 9.96
CA ASP A 22 1.29 -8.60 10.48
C ASP A 22 2.53 -7.93 9.89
N ILE A 23 2.51 -7.57 8.59
CA ILE A 23 3.63 -6.85 7.97
C ILE A 23 3.83 -5.48 8.62
N PHE A 24 2.76 -4.72 8.87
CA PHE A 24 2.85 -3.45 9.57
C PHE A 24 3.35 -3.62 11.01
N LEU A 25 2.89 -4.66 11.71
CA LEU A 25 3.32 -4.95 13.08
C LEU A 25 4.81 -5.32 13.14
N LEU A 26 5.25 -6.21 12.26
CA LEU A 26 6.65 -6.64 12.19
C LEU A 26 7.55 -5.50 11.74
N ASN A 27 7.13 -4.70 10.74
CA ASN A 27 7.93 -3.58 10.28
C ASN A 27 8.06 -2.47 11.33
N TYR A 28 7.04 -2.24 12.16
CA TYR A 28 7.13 -1.31 13.28
C TYR A 28 8.29 -1.66 14.25
N ILE A 29 8.51 -2.95 14.47
CA ILE A 29 9.56 -3.48 15.35
C ILE A 29 10.92 -3.50 14.62
N LEU A 30 10.94 -4.04 13.40
CA LEU A 30 12.17 -4.38 12.68
C LEU A 30 12.71 -3.23 11.81
N ARG A 31 11.86 -2.27 11.44
CA ARG A 31 12.18 -1.05 10.67
C ARG A 31 12.97 -1.31 9.38
N LYS A 32 12.61 -2.35 8.63
CA LYS A 32 13.28 -2.70 7.36
C LYS A 32 12.70 -1.97 6.15
N PHE A 33 11.44 -1.55 6.23
CA PHE A 33 10.74 -0.88 5.15
C PHE A 33 10.36 0.54 5.54
N ASP A 34 10.56 1.43 4.57
CA ASP A 34 10.12 2.80 4.60
C ASP A 34 8.84 2.84 3.76
N PHE A 35 7.69 2.74 4.42
CA PHE A 35 6.42 2.71 3.73
C PHE A 35 6.04 4.10 3.24
N ILE A 36 5.69 4.18 1.97
CA ILE A 36 5.24 5.39 1.30
C ILE A 36 3.93 5.12 0.56
N ALA A 37 3.14 6.15 0.31
CA ALA A 37 1.96 6.04 -0.54
C ALA A 37 1.61 7.39 -1.17
N PRO A 38 0.93 7.40 -2.33
CA PRO A 38 0.41 8.64 -2.89
C PRO A 38 -0.71 9.19 -1.98
N GLU A 39 -0.93 10.50 -1.97
CA GLU A 39 -2.07 11.13 -1.28
C GLU A 39 -3.43 10.53 -1.68
N TYR A 40 -3.50 9.97 -2.89
CA TYR A 40 -4.64 9.22 -3.42
C TYR A 40 -5.07 8.02 -2.55
N LEU A 41 -4.16 7.46 -1.73
CA LEU A 41 -4.44 6.35 -0.81
C LEU A 41 -5.66 6.64 0.07
N PHE A 42 -5.71 7.82 0.69
CA PHE A 42 -6.80 8.14 1.61
C PHE A 42 -8.13 8.40 0.91
N TYR A 43 -8.09 8.89 -0.33
CA TYR A 43 -9.29 9.02 -1.15
C TYR A 43 -9.91 7.64 -1.41
N GLU A 44 -9.09 6.65 -1.79
CA GLU A 44 -9.58 5.27 -1.94
C GLU A 44 -10.11 4.72 -0.63
N ILE A 45 -9.41 4.94 0.48
CA ILE A 45 -9.86 4.44 1.78
C ILE A 45 -11.20 5.05 2.18
N GLY A 46 -11.36 6.36 2.02
CA GLY A 46 -12.62 7.06 2.28
C GLY A 46 -13.77 6.53 1.42
N LYS A 47 -13.53 6.23 0.14
CA LYS A 47 -14.55 5.66 -0.75
C LYS A 47 -15.05 4.28 -0.28
N HIS A 48 -14.20 3.49 0.35
CA HIS A 48 -14.53 2.14 0.80
C HIS A 48 -14.84 2.05 2.30
N VAL A 49 -14.82 3.14 3.07
CA VAL A 49 -14.99 3.12 4.54
C VAL A 49 -16.29 2.45 4.98
N GLY A 50 -17.39 2.69 4.28
CA GLY A 50 -18.69 2.08 4.57
C GLY A 50 -18.72 0.58 4.29
N GLU A 51 -17.97 0.12 3.28
CA GLU A 51 -17.81 -1.30 2.98
C GLU A 51 -16.94 -1.98 4.04
N ILE A 52 -15.82 -1.35 4.43
CA ILE A 52 -14.94 -1.84 5.49
C ILE A 52 -15.73 -1.99 6.79
N ALA A 53 -16.50 -0.99 7.18
CA ALA A 53 -17.30 -1.05 8.41
C ALA A 53 -18.35 -2.17 8.39
N LYS A 54 -18.94 -2.48 7.22
CA LYS A 54 -19.93 -3.56 7.07
C LYS A 54 -19.32 -4.95 7.05
N ARG A 55 -18.12 -5.10 6.46
CA ARG A 55 -17.48 -6.40 6.21
C ARG A 55 -16.42 -6.75 7.24
N SER A 56 -15.91 -5.76 7.97
CA SER A 56 -14.88 -5.98 8.98
C SER A 56 -15.44 -6.79 10.13
N LYS A 57 -14.59 -7.67 10.67
CA LYS A 57 -14.88 -8.42 11.89
C LYS A 57 -14.51 -7.63 13.16
N LEU A 58 -14.13 -6.38 13.00
CA LEU A 58 -13.59 -5.52 14.04
C LEU A 58 -14.63 -4.47 14.47
N SER A 59 -14.55 -4.05 15.72
CA SER A 59 -15.31 -2.90 16.20
C SER A 59 -14.88 -1.61 15.49
N LYS A 60 -15.73 -0.58 15.55
CA LYS A 60 -15.44 0.73 14.97
C LYS A 60 -14.21 1.37 15.63
N GLU A 61 -14.07 1.16 16.94
CA GLU A 61 -12.96 1.62 17.76
C GLU A 61 -11.65 0.94 17.32
N GLU A 62 -11.67 -0.38 17.14
CA GLU A 62 -10.51 -1.13 16.64
C GLU A 62 -10.10 -0.71 15.22
N LEU A 63 -11.09 -0.50 14.33
CA LEU A 63 -10.82 0.00 12.97
C LEU A 63 -10.06 1.33 13.01
N GLY A 64 -10.51 2.26 13.84
CA GLY A 64 -9.85 3.56 14.01
C GLY A 64 -8.41 3.41 14.53
N GLN A 65 -8.21 2.59 15.56
CA GLN A 65 -6.88 2.36 16.15
C GLN A 65 -5.90 1.73 15.14
N ILE A 66 -6.35 0.72 14.40
CA ILE A 66 -5.51 0.01 13.42
C ILE A 66 -5.19 0.92 12.23
N PHE A 67 -6.18 1.67 11.76
CA PHE A 67 -5.96 2.62 10.68
C PHE A 67 -4.92 3.68 11.09
N GLU A 68 -5.06 4.28 12.27
CA GLU A 68 -4.09 5.26 12.77
C GLU A 68 -2.69 4.65 12.96
N PHE A 69 -2.61 3.42 13.47
CA PHE A 69 -1.34 2.71 13.59
C PHE A 69 -0.62 2.53 12.24
N MET A 70 -1.35 2.10 11.20
CA MET A 70 -0.76 1.96 9.86
C MET A 70 -0.44 3.33 9.24
N ARG A 71 -1.33 4.31 9.41
CA ARG A 71 -1.16 5.67 8.89
C ARG A 71 0.12 6.31 9.39
N GLN A 72 0.47 6.13 10.67
CA GLN A 72 1.69 6.67 11.26
C GLN A 72 2.98 6.06 10.69
N GLN A 73 2.91 4.88 10.08
CA GLN A 73 4.05 4.24 9.45
C GLN A 73 4.24 4.62 7.97
N ILE A 74 3.24 5.26 7.36
CA ILE A 74 3.23 5.54 5.92
C ILE A 74 3.49 7.02 5.70
N THR A 75 4.56 7.32 4.97
CA THR A 75 4.82 8.68 4.49
C THR A 75 4.00 8.96 3.24
N ILE A 76 3.17 9.99 3.30
CA ILE A 76 2.26 10.34 2.21
C ILE A 76 2.93 11.34 1.30
N ILE A 77 3.00 11.02 0.01
CA ILE A 77 3.64 11.84 -1.01
C ILE A 77 2.55 12.50 -1.89
N PRO A 78 2.52 13.84 -1.97
CA PRO A 78 1.60 14.59 -2.84
C PRO A 78 1.81 14.26 -4.32
N PHE A 79 0.72 14.16 -5.10
CA PHE A 79 0.79 13.76 -6.52
C PHE A 79 1.63 14.73 -7.37
N LYS A 80 1.63 16.01 -7.02
CA LYS A 80 2.43 17.05 -7.67
C LYS A 80 3.94 16.76 -7.68
N GLU A 81 4.44 15.98 -6.71
CA GLU A 81 5.88 15.68 -6.59
C GLU A 81 6.36 14.61 -7.57
N PHE A 82 5.44 13.86 -8.17
CA PHE A 82 5.77 12.77 -9.09
C PHE A 82 4.87 12.76 -10.34
N VAL A 83 4.20 13.88 -10.63
CA VAL A 83 3.27 14.01 -11.76
C VAL A 83 3.92 13.72 -13.12
N GLU A 84 5.22 14.00 -13.26
CA GLU A 84 5.98 13.75 -14.50
C GLU A 84 6.07 12.26 -14.86
N TYR A 85 5.91 11.36 -13.87
CA TYR A 85 5.93 9.92 -14.08
C TYR A 85 4.55 9.35 -14.46
N ARG A 86 3.49 10.17 -14.46
CA ARG A 86 2.12 9.74 -14.73
C ARG A 86 1.97 9.03 -16.07
N GLU A 87 2.53 9.60 -17.14
CA GLU A 87 2.36 9.03 -18.49
C GLU A 87 3.10 7.70 -18.62
N LYS A 88 4.32 7.59 -18.09
CA LYS A 88 5.04 6.30 -18.00
C LYS A 88 4.27 5.28 -17.16
N ALA A 89 3.66 5.72 -16.07
CA ALA A 89 2.86 4.84 -15.21
C ALA A 89 1.61 4.32 -15.92
N LYS A 90 0.95 5.10 -16.79
CA LYS A 90 -0.20 4.63 -17.59
C LYS A 90 0.13 3.44 -18.49
N GLU A 91 1.35 3.36 -18.99
CA GLU A 91 1.78 2.28 -19.88
C GLU A 91 1.89 0.94 -19.15
N ILE A 92 2.13 0.96 -17.84
CA ILE A 92 2.42 -0.23 -17.04
C ILE A 92 1.36 -0.55 -15.97
N ALA A 93 0.59 0.46 -15.55
CA ALA A 93 -0.46 0.30 -14.57
C ALA A 93 -1.64 -0.46 -15.20
N PRO A 94 -2.18 -1.47 -14.52
CA PRO A 94 -3.26 -2.30 -15.10
C PRO A 94 -4.59 -1.55 -15.18
N HIS A 95 -4.83 -0.57 -14.31
CA HIS A 95 -6.02 0.29 -14.32
C HIS A 95 -5.68 1.74 -13.99
N ASN A 96 -6.57 2.66 -14.35
CA ASN A 96 -6.38 4.09 -14.10
C ASN A 96 -6.19 4.45 -12.62
N LYS A 97 -6.85 3.73 -11.72
CA LYS A 97 -6.72 3.93 -10.26
C LYS A 97 -5.34 3.51 -9.73
N ASP A 98 -4.63 2.64 -10.44
CA ASP A 98 -3.33 2.12 -10.01
C ASP A 98 -2.19 3.07 -10.44
N ILE A 99 -2.44 3.96 -11.41
CA ILE A 99 -1.47 4.92 -11.95
C ILE A 99 -0.72 5.70 -10.85
N PRO A 100 -1.37 6.27 -9.81
CA PRO A 100 -0.65 7.03 -8.78
C PRO A 100 0.38 6.20 -8.02
N TYR A 101 0.10 4.91 -7.77
CA TYR A 101 1.04 4.01 -7.08
C TYR A 101 2.24 3.66 -7.96
N PHE A 102 2.00 3.37 -9.25
CA PHE A 102 3.07 3.10 -10.21
C PHE A 102 3.91 4.34 -10.49
N ALA A 103 3.30 5.52 -10.59
CA ALA A 103 4.01 6.78 -10.79
C ALA A 103 4.94 7.08 -9.61
N LEU A 104 4.46 6.94 -8.38
CA LEU A 104 5.27 7.11 -7.18
C LEU A 104 6.41 6.07 -7.09
N ALA A 105 6.13 4.82 -7.44
CA ALA A 105 7.16 3.79 -7.45
C ALA A 105 8.27 4.07 -8.46
N LEU A 106 7.90 4.54 -9.65
CA LEU A 106 8.86 4.94 -10.68
C LEU A 106 9.68 6.17 -10.27
N SER A 107 9.07 7.17 -9.63
CA SER A 107 9.75 8.41 -9.27
C SER A 107 10.81 8.21 -8.20
N LEU A 108 10.57 7.31 -7.25
CA LEU A 108 11.47 7.04 -6.12
C LEU A 108 12.24 5.72 -6.24
N ASN A 109 12.15 5.05 -7.40
CA ASN A 109 12.73 3.71 -7.62
C ASN A 109 12.35 2.73 -6.49
N ALA A 110 11.09 2.80 -6.05
CA ALA A 110 10.55 2.00 -4.96
C ALA A 110 9.87 0.73 -5.48
N GLY A 111 9.77 -0.27 -4.60
CA GLY A 111 8.89 -1.42 -4.87
C GLY A 111 7.44 -1.08 -4.57
N ILE A 112 6.49 -1.81 -5.15
CA ILE A 112 5.07 -1.76 -4.75
C ILE A 112 4.75 -3.02 -3.95
N TRP A 113 4.10 -2.85 -2.81
CA TRP A 113 3.49 -3.96 -2.07
C TRP A 113 2.05 -4.17 -2.52
N SER A 114 1.81 -5.26 -3.25
CA SER A 114 0.47 -5.71 -3.63
C SER A 114 0.44 -7.22 -3.86
N ASP A 115 -0.68 -7.86 -3.50
CA ASP A 115 -0.94 -9.26 -3.87
C ASP A 115 -1.74 -9.39 -5.19
N GLU A 116 -2.00 -8.27 -5.88
CA GLU A 116 -2.65 -8.28 -7.19
C GLU A 116 -1.72 -8.86 -8.25
N LYS A 117 -2.02 -10.09 -8.69
CA LYS A 117 -1.19 -10.81 -9.68
C LYS A 117 -0.97 -10.02 -10.97
N VAL A 118 -1.95 -9.21 -11.37
CA VAL A 118 -1.87 -8.41 -12.59
C VAL A 118 -0.76 -7.35 -12.53
N PHE A 119 -0.38 -6.87 -11.33
CA PHE A 119 0.71 -5.90 -11.16
C PHE A 119 2.06 -6.49 -11.58
N LYS A 120 2.23 -7.81 -11.52
CA LYS A 120 3.45 -8.53 -11.94
C LYS A 120 3.56 -8.73 -13.46
N LYS A 121 2.58 -8.27 -14.27
CA LYS A 121 2.64 -8.38 -15.74
C LYS A 121 3.62 -7.39 -16.40
N GLN A 122 4.02 -6.35 -15.67
CA GLN A 122 5.03 -5.38 -16.09
C GLN A 122 6.39 -5.69 -15.41
N ASN A 123 7.48 -5.16 -15.96
CA ASN A 123 8.85 -5.40 -15.48
C ASN A 123 9.63 -4.12 -15.11
N LYS A 124 8.97 -2.96 -15.07
CA LYS A 124 9.57 -1.65 -14.76
C LYS A 124 9.63 -1.36 -13.27
N VAL A 125 8.67 -1.88 -12.50
CA VAL A 125 8.55 -1.69 -11.06
C VAL A 125 8.55 -3.04 -10.37
N LYS A 126 9.34 -3.19 -9.31
CA LYS A 126 9.38 -4.44 -8.54
C LYS A 126 8.10 -4.54 -7.69
N ILE A 127 7.39 -5.66 -7.81
CA ILE A 127 6.19 -5.94 -7.04
C ILE A 127 6.49 -6.99 -5.98
N PHE A 128 6.19 -6.66 -4.74
CA PHE A 128 6.31 -7.55 -3.60
C PHE A 128 4.92 -7.98 -3.13
N SER A 129 4.72 -9.28 -3.03
CA SER A 129 3.61 -9.86 -2.29
C SER A 129 3.84 -9.77 -0.79
N THR A 130 2.77 -9.96 -0.02
CA THR A 130 2.82 -10.01 1.45
C THR A 130 3.80 -11.09 1.94
N GLU A 131 3.84 -12.25 1.29
CA GLU A 131 4.76 -13.34 1.64
C GLU A 131 6.23 -12.99 1.34
N GLU A 132 6.50 -12.30 0.23
CA GLU A 132 7.86 -11.86 -0.12
C GLU A 132 8.36 -10.82 0.88
N LEU A 133 7.54 -9.84 1.26
CA LEU A 133 7.90 -8.89 2.31
C LEU A 133 8.12 -9.57 3.67
N LYS A 134 7.27 -10.55 4.01
CA LYS A 134 7.41 -11.32 5.25
C LYS A 134 8.76 -12.02 5.32
N LYS A 135 9.22 -12.64 4.22
CA LYS A 135 10.54 -13.29 4.16
C LYS A 135 11.67 -12.30 4.41
N ILE A 136 11.65 -11.15 3.71
CA ILE A 136 12.65 -10.09 3.89
C ILE A 136 12.68 -9.58 5.34
N LEU A 137 11.53 -9.55 6.03
CA LEU A 137 11.48 -9.16 7.44
C LEU A 137 12.25 -10.13 8.35
N TYR A 138 12.29 -11.43 8.04
CA TYR A 138 12.98 -12.44 8.86
C TYR A 138 14.47 -12.66 8.51
N GLU A 139 14.96 -12.10 7.39
CA GLU A 139 16.37 -12.21 6.95
C GLU A 139 17.32 -11.22 7.67
#